data_AF-A0A800J4I1-F1
#
_entry.id   AF-A0A800J4I1-F1
#
_cell.length_a   1.000
_cell.length_b   1.000
_cell.length_c   1.000
_cell.angle_alpha   90.00
_cell.angle_beta   90.00
_cell.angle_gamma   90.00
#
_symmetry.space_group_name_H-M   'P 1'
#
loop_
_entity.id
_entity.type
_entity.pdbx_description
1 polymer ?
#
loop_
_entity_poly.entity_id
_entity_poly.type
_entity_poly.pdbx_seq_one_letter_code
_entity_poly.pdbx_strand_id
1 'polypeptide(L)'
;MSGGTGESVASFVQTLRAPCVHPNPPLMMTRLVLAAFLVATLSACGSDTLEPGDDTTINGSVTSDDASAKAPVEGAVVTAAAVSGSGSLSALDGTATTDAEGSFSLTTEATLDPVVLSASATGFASRALLEAGAAVSSRVTAPPMTAETEAEADVFLAARARNSAVDVADAVYVVTADVAADIRSGSVATADVAAAVVAAVEAERETADDVDDGDPTPEARETRDEEYASFRVALAASGTASGRATALARFEADYDEAYAEAGLS
;
A
#
# COMPACT_ATOMS: atom_id res chain seq x y z
N MET A 1 19.82 54.58 44.65
CA MET A 1 20.70 53.44 45.03
C MET A 1 20.13 52.23 44.30
N SER A 2 20.49 52.04 43.02
CA SER A 2 21.65 51.24 42.55
C SER A 2 21.38 49.76 42.84
N GLY A 3 20.91 48.98 41.87
CA GLY A 3 21.71 48.29 40.84
C GLY A 3 21.56 46.77 41.11
N GLY A 4 21.62 45.82 40.19
CA GLY A 4 21.87 45.79 38.77
C GLY A 4 21.55 44.38 38.23
N THR A 5 21.66 44.27 36.92
CA THR A 5 21.60 43.10 36.04
C THR A 5 22.55 41.95 36.44
N GLY A 6 22.21 40.71 36.04
CA GLY A 6 23.13 39.58 36.10
C GLY A 6 22.56 38.29 35.48
N GLU A 7 22.77 38.12 34.18
CA GLU A 7 22.75 36.83 33.48
C GLU A 7 23.69 35.81 34.13
N SER A 8 23.37 34.52 34.08
CA SER A 8 24.37 33.48 33.79
C SER A 8 23.71 32.16 33.41
N VAL A 9 23.71 31.89 32.11
CA VAL A 9 23.41 30.59 31.50
C VAL A 9 24.64 29.71 31.70
N ALA A 10 24.51 28.61 32.44
CA ALA A 10 25.61 27.67 32.63
C ALA A 10 25.65 26.66 31.48
N SER A 11 26.65 26.87 30.63
CA SER A 11 27.18 25.98 29.60
C SER A 11 27.45 24.56 30.13
N PHE A 12 26.96 23.54 29.43
CA PHE A 12 27.45 22.16 29.57
C PHE A 12 28.02 21.70 28.22
N VAL A 13 29.26 22.11 27.97
CA VAL A 13 30.11 21.53 26.92
C VAL A 13 30.78 20.32 27.53
N GLN A 14 30.40 19.12 27.10
CA GLN A 14 31.19 17.92 27.36
C GLN A 14 31.82 17.44 26.05
N THR A 15 33.10 17.77 25.94
CA THR A 15 34.05 17.31 24.93
C THR A 15 34.35 15.83 25.14
N LEU A 16 34.00 14.98 24.17
CA LEU A 16 34.61 13.65 24.02
C LEU A 16 35.29 13.57 22.66
N ARG A 17 36.62 13.50 22.74
CA ARG A 17 37.55 13.28 21.63
C ARG A 17 37.38 11.87 21.05
N ALA A 18 37.38 11.79 19.74
CA ALA A 18 37.60 10.57 18.97
C ALA A 18 39.02 10.01 19.16
N PRO A 19 39.23 8.70 18.92
CA PRO A 19 40.45 8.22 18.30
C PRO A 19 40.22 7.89 16.82
N CYS A 20 41.07 8.49 16.00
CA CYS A 20 41.24 8.22 14.57
C CYS A 20 41.75 6.79 14.33
N VAL A 21 41.18 6.12 13.31
CA VAL A 21 41.90 5.10 12.52
C VAL A 21 41.73 5.47 11.05
N HIS A 22 42.87 5.65 10.39
CA HIS A 22 43.05 6.05 8.99
C HIS A 22 43.19 4.79 8.08
N PRO A 23 43.26 4.92 6.74
CA PRO A 23 42.38 4.24 5.79
C PRO A 23 43.09 3.11 5.03
N ASN A 24 42.32 2.30 4.28
CA ASN A 24 42.87 1.62 3.11
C ASN A 24 41.86 1.60 1.94
N PRO A 25 42.33 1.73 0.69
CA PRO A 25 41.59 2.24 -0.47
C PRO A 25 40.98 1.11 -1.35
N PRO A 26 40.37 1.41 -2.52
CA PRO A 26 39.24 0.67 -3.06
C PRO A 26 39.66 -0.47 -3.99
N LEU A 27 38.84 -1.53 -4.03
CA LEU A 27 38.87 -2.51 -5.11
C LEU A 27 37.77 -2.19 -6.12
N MET A 28 38.22 -1.55 -7.19
CA MET A 28 37.56 -1.40 -8.48
C MET A 28 37.39 -2.77 -9.18
N MET A 29 36.24 -2.93 -9.84
CA MET A 29 36.00 -3.66 -11.09
C MET A 29 36.51 -5.11 -11.24
N THR A 30 35.58 -6.04 -11.50
CA THR A 30 35.67 -6.90 -12.69
C THR A 30 34.27 -7.33 -13.15
N ARG A 31 33.93 -6.92 -14.37
CA ARG A 31 32.78 -7.35 -15.17
C ARG A 31 32.90 -8.83 -15.56
N LEU A 32 31.79 -9.56 -15.54
CA LEU A 32 31.51 -10.66 -16.48
C LEU A 32 29.97 -10.76 -16.62
N VAL A 33 29.37 -10.06 -17.59
CA VAL A 33 28.95 -10.60 -18.90
C VAL A 33 28.19 -11.94 -18.76
N LEU A 34 26.87 -11.87 -18.78
CA LEU A 34 26.08 -12.81 -19.58
C LEU A 34 24.95 -12.05 -20.28
N ALA A 35 25.25 -11.68 -21.52
CA ALA A 35 24.24 -11.30 -22.49
C ALA A 35 23.56 -12.57 -22.99
N ALA A 36 22.24 -12.65 -22.83
CA ALA A 36 21.37 -13.44 -23.69
C ALA A 36 20.18 -12.56 -24.05
N PHE A 37 20.44 -11.65 -24.99
CA PHE A 37 19.44 -10.94 -25.75
C PHE A 37 18.76 -11.97 -26.66
N LEU A 38 17.60 -12.50 -26.27
CA LEU A 38 16.69 -13.12 -27.22
C LEU A 38 15.59 -12.12 -27.54
N VAL A 39 15.73 -11.53 -28.72
CA VAL A 39 14.72 -10.73 -29.39
C VAL A 39 13.45 -11.58 -29.57
N ALA A 40 12.35 -11.15 -28.97
CA ALA A 40 11.01 -11.53 -29.36
C ALA A 40 10.19 -10.26 -29.64
N THR A 41 10.60 -9.52 -30.67
CA THR A 41 9.73 -8.51 -31.30
C THR A 41 8.87 -9.20 -32.35
N LEU A 42 7.68 -9.67 -31.96
CA LEU A 42 6.56 -9.87 -32.88
C LEU A 42 5.26 -9.60 -32.12
N SER A 43 4.84 -8.33 -32.17
CA SER A 43 3.46 -7.92 -32.47
C SER A 43 2.35 -8.87 -32.02
N ALA A 44 1.90 -8.68 -30.78
CA ALA A 44 0.50 -8.89 -30.43
C ALA A 44 -0.01 -7.59 -29.79
N CYS A 45 -0.24 -6.59 -30.64
CA CYS A 45 -1.32 -5.63 -30.40
C CYS A 45 -2.63 -6.42 -30.57
N GLY A 46 -2.88 -7.36 -29.66
CA GLY A 46 -4.20 -7.92 -29.45
C GLY A 46 -4.90 -6.89 -28.59
N SER A 47 -5.63 -5.98 -29.22
CA SER A 47 -6.73 -5.32 -28.53
C SER A 47 -7.75 -6.41 -28.24
N ASP A 48 -7.51 -7.20 -27.19
CA ASP A 48 -8.53 -8.00 -26.51
C ASP A 48 -9.51 -6.97 -25.97
N THR A 49 -10.39 -6.56 -26.86
CA THR A 49 -11.59 -5.83 -26.52
C THR A 49 -12.37 -6.87 -25.73
N LEU A 50 -12.39 -6.74 -24.41
CA LEU A 50 -13.20 -7.57 -23.54
C LEU A 50 -14.62 -7.56 -24.13
N GLU A 51 -15.03 -8.66 -24.73
CA GLU A 51 -16.42 -8.79 -25.15
C GLU A 51 -17.23 -8.90 -23.85
N PRO A 52 -18.26 -8.07 -23.64
CA PRO A 52 -19.16 -8.25 -22.52
C PRO A 52 -19.81 -9.63 -22.65
N GLY A 53 -19.41 -10.57 -21.79
CA GLY A 53 -19.88 -11.97 -21.82
C GLY A 53 -18.86 -13.03 -21.42
N ASP A 54 -17.59 -12.70 -21.22
CA ASP A 54 -16.62 -13.66 -20.69
C ASP A 54 -16.73 -13.78 -19.16
N ASP A 55 -17.01 -14.99 -18.69
CA ASP A 55 -17.04 -15.33 -17.27
C ASP A 55 -15.62 -15.55 -16.73
N THR A 56 -15.38 -15.07 -15.51
CA THR A 56 -14.17 -15.29 -14.74
C THR A 56 -14.44 -16.16 -13.52
N THR A 57 -13.56 -17.13 -13.27
CA THR A 57 -13.62 -17.96 -12.06
C THR A 57 -12.61 -17.48 -11.01
N ILE A 58 -13.11 -17.02 -9.88
CA ILE A 58 -12.34 -16.61 -8.71
C ILE A 58 -12.33 -17.76 -7.69
N ASN A 59 -11.15 -18.28 -7.37
CA ASN A 59 -10.97 -19.31 -6.33
C ASN A 59 -10.37 -18.65 -5.10
N GLY A 60 -10.80 -19.04 -3.90
CA GLY A 60 -10.23 -18.51 -2.67
C GLY A 60 -10.59 -19.35 -1.46
N SER A 61 -10.22 -18.84 -0.29
CA SER A 61 -10.55 -19.47 0.99
C SER A 61 -10.95 -18.41 2.02
N VAL A 62 -11.82 -18.82 2.94
CA VAL A 62 -12.34 -18.00 4.02
C VAL A 62 -11.91 -18.62 5.34
N THR A 63 -11.23 -17.82 6.16
CA THR A 63 -10.78 -18.22 7.50
C THR A 63 -11.30 -17.26 8.55
N SER A 64 -11.55 -17.74 9.76
CA SER A 64 -11.79 -16.87 10.92
C SER A 64 -10.47 -16.50 11.59
N ASP A 65 -10.37 -15.28 12.09
CA ASP A 65 -9.22 -14.79 12.87
C ASP A 65 -9.38 -15.03 14.38
N ASP A 66 -10.02 -16.14 14.76
CA ASP A 66 -10.05 -16.54 16.16
C ASP A 66 -8.63 -16.77 16.68
N ALA A 67 -8.32 -16.14 17.81
CA ALA A 67 -6.99 -15.73 18.30
C ALA A 67 -5.94 -16.84 18.56
N SER A 68 -6.10 -18.06 18.04
CA SER A 68 -5.13 -19.15 18.21
C SER A 68 -5.03 -20.12 17.03
N ALA A 69 -5.97 -20.10 16.08
CA ALA A 69 -5.90 -20.91 14.87
C ALA A 69 -6.80 -20.30 13.80
N LYS A 70 -6.21 -19.96 12.64
CA LYS A 70 -6.99 -19.61 11.44
C LYS A 70 -7.84 -20.81 11.07
N ALA A 71 -9.12 -20.80 11.44
CA ALA A 71 -10.03 -21.91 11.20
C ALA A 71 -10.80 -21.68 9.90
N PRO A 72 -10.98 -22.71 9.05
CA PRO A 72 -11.79 -22.57 7.86
C PRO A 72 -13.25 -22.26 8.23
N VAL A 73 -13.91 -21.41 7.44
CA VAL A 73 -15.32 -21.07 7.62
C VAL A 73 -16.14 -21.78 6.56
N GLU A 74 -16.83 -22.85 6.95
CA GLU A 74 -17.77 -23.59 6.10
C GLU A 74 -19.12 -22.86 5.98
N GLY A 75 -19.76 -22.95 4.81
CA GLY A 75 -21.12 -22.45 4.61
C GLY A 75 -21.26 -20.93 4.49
N ALA A 76 -20.15 -20.20 4.37
CA ALA A 76 -20.17 -18.77 4.09
C ALA A 76 -20.56 -18.52 2.63
N VAL A 77 -21.51 -17.62 2.41
CA VAL A 77 -21.92 -17.15 1.09
C VAL A 77 -20.94 -16.07 0.64
N VAL A 78 -20.28 -16.32 -0.49
CA VAL A 78 -19.29 -15.42 -1.10
C VAL A 78 -19.91 -14.74 -2.32
N THR A 79 -19.81 -13.41 -2.36
CA THR A 79 -20.24 -12.55 -3.47
C THR A 79 -19.11 -11.62 -3.90
N ALA A 80 -19.23 -11.05 -5.10
CA ALA A 80 -18.28 -10.08 -5.64
C ALA A 80 -18.99 -8.76 -5.98
N ALA A 81 -18.26 -7.66 -5.84
CA ALA A 81 -18.69 -6.35 -6.30
C ALA A 81 -17.51 -5.58 -6.91
N ALA A 82 -17.72 -4.96 -8.08
CA ALA A 82 -16.78 -4.02 -8.66
C ALA A 82 -16.81 -2.71 -7.86
N VAL A 83 -15.63 -2.10 -7.71
CA VAL A 83 -15.44 -0.83 -7.02
C VAL A 83 -15.26 0.28 -8.05
N SER A 84 -16.18 1.24 -8.08
CA SER A 84 -16.04 2.41 -8.93
C SER A 84 -14.93 3.35 -8.44
N GLY A 85 -14.51 4.29 -9.29
CA GLY A 85 -13.55 5.34 -8.90
C GLY A 85 -14.00 6.22 -7.72
N SER A 86 -15.30 6.23 -7.38
CA SER A 86 -15.85 6.94 -6.21
C SER A 86 -16.03 6.03 -4.98
N GLY A 87 -15.54 4.79 -5.03
CA GLY A 87 -15.70 3.81 -3.94
C GLY A 87 -17.09 3.19 -3.85
N SER A 88 -17.96 3.43 -4.82
CA SER A 88 -19.29 2.80 -4.87
C SER A 88 -19.16 1.34 -5.31
N LEU A 89 -19.91 0.46 -4.67
CA LEU A 89 -19.95 -0.96 -5.01
C LEU A 89 -21.06 -1.24 -6.01
N SER A 90 -20.73 -1.90 -7.13
CA SER A 90 -21.68 -2.50 -8.04
C SER A 90 -21.59 -4.01 -7.91
N ALA A 91 -22.68 -4.66 -7.53
CA ALA A 91 -22.71 -6.12 -7.45
C ALA A 91 -22.39 -6.73 -8.82
N LEU A 92 -21.54 -7.76 -8.81
CA LEU A 92 -21.30 -8.61 -9.97
C LEU A 92 -22.18 -9.87 -9.85
N ASP A 93 -22.48 -10.47 -10.99
CA ASP A 93 -23.24 -11.71 -11.02
C ASP A 93 -22.49 -12.88 -10.35
N GLY A 94 -23.24 -13.83 -9.82
CA GLY A 94 -22.72 -15.06 -9.23
C GLY A 94 -22.63 -15.07 -7.71
N THR A 95 -22.66 -16.27 -7.16
CA THR A 95 -22.50 -16.52 -5.72
C THR A 95 -21.83 -17.87 -5.52
N ALA A 96 -20.99 -18.01 -4.50
CA ALA A 96 -20.43 -19.30 -4.10
C ALA A 96 -20.72 -19.56 -2.61
N THR A 97 -20.60 -20.81 -2.19
CA THR A 97 -20.65 -21.18 -0.77
C THR A 97 -19.38 -21.93 -0.43
N THR A 98 -18.76 -21.60 0.69
CA THR A 98 -17.53 -22.26 1.13
C THR A 98 -17.79 -23.70 1.56
N ASP A 99 -16.86 -24.60 1.23
CA ASP A 99 -16.87 -26.01 1.67
C ASP A 99 -16.31 -26.19 3.09
N ALA A 100 -16.15 -27.44 3.52
CA ALA A 100 -15.63 -27.80 4.85
C ALA A 100 -14.20 -27.31 5.09
N GLU A 101 -13.43 -27.13 4.01
CA GLU A 101 -12.08 -26.56 4.03
C GLU A 101 -12.09 -25.03 3.95
N GLY A 102 -13.26 -24.40 3.95
CA GLY A 102 -13.43 -22.95 3.82
C GLY A 102 -13.13 -22.45 2.40
N SER A 103 -12.99 -23.33 1.42
CA SER A 103 -12.64 -23.01 0.05
C SER A 103 -13.88 -22.67 -0.78
N PHE A 104 -13.75 -21.77 -1.75
CA PHE A 104 -14.82 -21.43 -2.68
C PHE A 104 -14.30 -21.31 -4.12
N SER A 105 -15.21 -21.51 -5.08
CA SER A 105 -15.02 -21.22 -6.49
C SER A 105 -16.23 -20.42 -6.99
N LEU A 106 -16.04 -19.12 -7.20
CA LEU A 106 -17.06 -18.18 -7.65
C LEU A 106 -16.86 -17.88 -9.14
N THR A 107 -17.92 -18.04 -9.94
CA THR A 107 -17.94 -17.57 -11.33
C THR A 107 -18.71 -16.26 -11.40
N THR A 108 -18.13 -15.25 -12.03
CA THR A 108 -18.66 -13.89 -12.13
C THR A 108 -18.32 -13.28 -13.49
N GLU A 109 -18.97 -12.19 -13.88
CA GLU A 109 -18.65 -11.48 -15.11
C GLU A 109 -17.25 -10.84 -15.03
N ALA A 110 -16.53 -10.77 -16.15
CA ALA A 110 -15.23 -10.13 -16.20
C ALA A 110 -15.32 -8.59 -16.02
N THR A 111 -14.40 -8.03 -15.23
CA THR A 111 -14.32 -6.57 -15.02
C THR A 111 -12.88 -6.06 -14.95
N LEU A 112 -12.69 -4.83 -15.45
CA LEU A 112 -11.44 -4.07 -15.34
C LEU A 112 -11.33 -3.31 -14.01
N ASP A 113 -12.43 -3.12 -13.31
CA ASP A 113 -12.43 -2.43 -12.03
C ASP A 113 -11.87 -3.33 -10.91
N PRO A 114 -11.33 -2.76 -9.82
CA PRO A 114 -11.02 -3.50 -8.61
C PRO A 114 -12.27 -4.23 -8.09
N VAL A 115 -12.08 -5.40 -7.49
CA VAL A 115 -13.19 -6.22 -6.98
C VAL A 115 -13.06 -6.40 -5.47
N VAL A 116 -14.16 -6.17 -4.74
CA VAL A 116 -14.32 -6.57 -3.34
C VAL A 116 -15.07 -7.89 -3.30
N LEU A 117 -14.46 -8.89 -2.70
CA LEU A 117 -15.12 -10.13 -2.32
C LEU A 117 -15.68 -9.98 -0.92
N SER A 118 -16.93 -10.40 -0.73
CA SER A 118 -17.58 -10.42 0.58
C SER A 118 -18.00 -11.84 0.91
N ALA A 119 -17.59 -12.36 2.06
CA ALA A 119 -18.09 -13.61 2.61
C ALA A 119 -18.96 -13.34 3.83
N SER A 120 -20.08 -14.04 3.95
CA SER A 120 -20.98 -13.91 5.10
C SER A 120 -21.56 -15.25 5.53
N ALA A 121 -21.61 -15.47 6.84
CA ALA A 121 -22.31 -16.58 7.48
C ALA A 121 -22.97 -16.08 8.78
N THR A 122 -23.68 -16.95 9.50
CA THR A 122 -24.28 -16.53 10.77
C THR A 122 -23.19 -16.18 11.79
N GLY A 123 -23.11 -14.90 12.16
CA GLY A 123 -22.10 -14.41 13.10
C GLY A 123 -20.70 -14.22 12.50
N PHE A 124 -20.56 -14.28 11.17
CA PHE A 124 -19.30 -14.08 10.46
C PHE A 124 -19.50 -13.19 9.24
N ALA A 125 -18.62 -12.21 9.06
CA ALA A 125 -18.49 -11.45 7.83
C ALA A 125 -17.00 -11.17 7.62
N SER A 126 -16.56 -11.19 6.37
CA SER A 126 -15.19 -10.82 6.01
C SER A 126 -15.14 -10.29 4.58
N ARG A 127 -14.11 -9.51 4.29
CA ARG A 127 -13.86 -8.96 2.95
C ARG A 127 -12.42 -9.20 2.50
N ALA A 128 -12.21 -9.17 1.19
CA ALA A 128 -10.91 -9.18 0.56
C ALA A 128 -10.94 -8.38 -0.74
N LEU A 129 -9.79 -7.82 -1.13
CA LEU A 129 -9.62 -7.09 -2.39
C LEU A 129 -8.99 -7.96 -3.47
N LEU A 130 -9.38 -7.69 -4.71
CA LEU A 130 -8.67 -8.10 -5.90
C LEU A 130 -8.29 -6.87 -6.72
N GLU A 131 -7.08 -6.90 -7.27
CA GLU A 131 -6.55 -5.89 -8.18
C GLU A 131 -7.46 -5.63 -9.39
N ALA A 132 -7.37 -4.41 -9.93
CA ALA A 132 -8.04 -4.02 -11.16
C ALA A 132 -7.68 -4.99 -12.30
N GLY A 133 -8.69 -5.44 -13.05
CA GLY A 133 -8.48 -6.38 -14.15
C GLY A 133 -8.05 -7.80 -13.73
N ALA A 134 -7.90 -8.10 -12.43
CA ALA A 134 -7.72 -9.49 -12.01
C ALA A 134 -8.90 -10.33 -12.53
N ALA A 135 -10.11 -9.79 -12.43
CA ALA A 135 -11.33 -10.43 -12.88
C ALA A 135 -11.48 -10.52 -14.41
N VAL A 136 -10.50 -10.14 -15.24
CA VAL A 136 -10.51 -10.45 -16.69
C VAL A 136 -9.75 -11.73 -17.03
N SER A 137 -9.05 -12.31 -16.06
CA SER A 137 -8.40 -13.60 -16.22
C SER A 137 -9.41 -14.72 -16.04
N SER A 138 -9.47 -15.69 -16.97
CA SER A 138 -10.37 -16.85 -16.87
C SER A 138 -10.29 -17.61 -15.52
N ARG A 139 -9.17 -17.48 -14.81
CA ARG A 139 -9.01 -17.95 -13.44
C ARG A 139 -8.19 -16.97 -12.59
N VAL A 140 -8.71 -16.64 -11.42
CA VAL A 140 -8.09 -15.79 -10.41
C VAL A 140 -7.99 -16.55 -9.09
N THR A 141 -6.91 -16.31 -8.34
CA THR A 141 -6.80 -16.76 -6.95
C THR A 141 -6.91 -15.55 -6.04
N ALA A 142 -7.95 -15.51 -5.22
CA ALA A 142 -8.16 -14.48 -4.23
C ALA A 142 -7.23 -14.67 -3.03
N PRO A 143 -6.79 -13.58 -2.37
CA PRO A 143 -6.12 -13.70 -1.09
C PRO A 143 -7.05 -14.35 -0.05
N PRO A 144 -6.49 -15.04 0.95
CA PRO A 144 -7.30 -15.60 2.02
C PRO A 144 -8.02 -14.47 2.77
N MET A 145 -9.31 -14.64 3.01
CA MET A 145 -10.07 -13.68 3.81
C MET A 145 -9.63 -13.76 5.27
N THR A 146 -8.91 -12.74 5.70
CA THR A 146 -8.41 -12.51 7.05
C THR A 146 -8.74 -11.08 7.47
N ALA A 147 -8.50 -10.76 8.72
CA ALA A 147 -8.80 -9.45 9.25
C ALA A 147 -7.78 -8.38 8.82
N GLU A 148 -6.64 -8.79 8.24
CA GLU A 148 -5.73 -7.91 7.50
C GLU A 148 -6.34 -7.54 6.15
N THR A 149 -6.73 -8.54 5.34
CA THR A 149 -7.37 -8.30 4.03
C THR A 149 -8.73 -7.59 4.13
N GLU A 150 -9.45 -7.77 5.25
CA GLU A 150 -10.66 -7.02 5.54
C GLU A 150 -10.35 -5.55 5.79
N ALA A 151 -9.31 -5.26 6.59
CA ALA A 151 -8.86 -3.90 6.85
C ALA A 151 -8.34 -3.23 5.57
N GLU A 152 -7.59 -3.95 4.72
CA GLU A 152 -7.18 -3.48 3.39
C GLU A 152 -8.39 -3.05 2.55
N ALA A 153 -9.41 -3.92 2.47
CA ALA A 153 -10.65 -3.65 1.74
C ALA A 153 -11.38 -2.40 2.25
N ASP A 154 -11.54 -2.28 3.56
CA ASP A 154 -12.24 -1.15 4.16
C ASP A 154 -11.46 0.16 4.01
N VAL A 155 -10.13 0.14 4.12
CA VAL A 155 -9.27 1.32 3.88
C VAL A 155 -9.32 1.74 2.42
N PHE A 156 -9.23 0.79 1.48
CA PHE A 156 -9.33 1.07 0.05
C PHE A 156 -10.67 1.72 -0.32
N LEU A 157 -11.78 1.16 0.16
CA LEU A 157 -13.11 1.72 -0.07
C LEU A 157 -13.26 3.12 0.54
N ALA A 158 -12.74 3.32 1.76
CA ALA A 158 -12.76 4.63 2.42
C ALA A 158 -11.87 5.67 1.70
N ALA A 159 -10.78 5.24 1.05
CA ALA A 159 -9.94 6.10 0.22
C ALA A 159 -10.66 6.48 -1.08
N ARG A 160 -11.16 5.49 -1.83
CA ARG A 160 -11.94 5.71 -3.07
C ARG A 160 -13.19 6.56 -2.85
N ALA A 161 -13.84 6.45 -1.70
CA ALA A 161 -14.97 7.32 -1.32
C ALA A 161 -14.62 8.82 -1.27
N ARG A 162 -13.34 9.16 -1.22
CA ARG A 162 -12.82 10.54 -1.31
C ARG A 162 -12.56 10.98 -2.75
N ASN A 163 -12.94 10.17 -3.74
CA ASN A 163 -12.62 10.35 -5.17
C ASN A 163 -11.11 10.34 -5.45
N SER A 164 -10.34 9.61 -4.66
CA SER A 164 -8.90 9.48 -4.84
C SER A 164 -8.54 8.51 -5.98
N ALA A 165 -7.35 8.68 -6.55
CA ALA A 165 -6.77 7.76 -7.53
C ALA A 165 -6.05 6.55 -6.91
N VAL A 166 -6.23 6.28 -5.61
CA VAL A 166 -5.62 5.17 -4.86
C VAL A 166 -5.94 3.82 -5.50
N ASP A 167 -4.92 3.00 -5.74
CA ASP A 167 -5.05 1.64 -6.25
C ASP A 167 -5.01 0.59 -5.12
N VAL A 168 -5.32 -0.66 -5.44
CA VAL A 168 -5.38 -1.74 -4.42
C VAL A 168 -4.01 -1.95 -3.79
N ALA A 169 -2.94 -1.88 -4.57
CA ALA A 169 -1.56 -1.98 -4.10
C ALA A 169 -1.21 -0.95 -3.00
N ASP A 170 -1.75 0.27 -3.07
CA ASP A 170 -1.51 1.30 -2.06
C ASP A 170 -2.09 0.91 -0.70
N ALA A 171 -3.32 0.37 -0.71
CA ALA A 171 -3.99 -0.10 0.50
C ALA A 171 -3.31 -1.35 1.08
N VAL A 172 -3.01 -2.35 0.23
CA VAL A 172 -2.32 -3.59 0.63
C VAL A 172 -0.95 -3.30 1.22
N TYR A 173 -0.24 -2.34 0.66
CA TYR A 173 1.08 -2.01 1.17
C TYR A 173 1.01 -1.34 2.56
N VAL A 174 0.08 -0.42 2.76
CA VAL A 174 0.00 0.39 3.99
C VAL A 174 -0.66 -0.38 5.14
N VAL A 175 -1.64 -1.22 4.84
CA VAL A 175 -2.41 -1.95 5.86
C VAL A 175 -1.72 -3.26 6.20
N THR A 176 -0.78 -3.20 7.13
CA THR A 176 -0.14 -4.39 7.69
C THR A 176 -1.04 -5.06 8.74
N ALA A 177 -0.70 -6.29 9.13
CA ALA A 177 -1.35 -6.99 10.25
C ALA A 177 -1.46 -6.17 11.56
N ASP A 178 -0.47 -5.33 11.88
CA ASP A 178 -0.49 -4.45 13.06
C ASP A 178 -1.48 -3.30 12.88
N VAL A 179 -1.48 -2.64 11.72
CA VAL A 179 -2.45 -1.59 11.38
C VAL A 179 -3.87 -2.15 11.38
N ALA A 180 -4.06 -3.36 10.86
CA ALA A 180 -5.34 -4.06 10.89
C ALA A 180 -5.78 -4.38 12.33
N ALA A 181 -4.87 -4.75 13.22
CA ALA A 181 -5.16 -4.96 14.64
C ALA A 181 -5.52 -3.65 15.36
N ASP A 182 -4.84 -2.54 15.04
CA ASP A 182 -5.15 -1.21 15.58
C ASP A 182 -6.52 -0.70 15.12
N ILE A 183 -6.89 -0.94 13.84
CA ILE A 183 -8.23 -0.64 13.32
C ILE A 183 -9.29 -1.47 14.06
N ARG A 184 -9.07 -2.78 14.18
CA ARG A 184 -10.02 -3.71 14.81
C ARG A 184 -10.23 -3.43 16.29
N SER A 185 -9.18 -3.02 17.00
CA SER A 185 -9.27 -2.61 18.40
C SER A 185 -9.90 -1.23 18.58
N GLY A 186 -10.09 -0.48 17.49
CA GLY A 186 -10.58 0.91 17.51
C GLY A 186 -9.54 1.92 17.96
N SER A 187 -8.27 1.52 18.09
CA SER A 187 -7.16 2.40 18.43
C SER A 187 -6.88 3.41 17.31
N VAL A 188 -7.18 3.02 16.07
CA VAL A 188 -7.06 3.83 14.86
C VAL A 188 -8.36 3.75 14.06
N ALA A 189 -8.86 4.89 13.56
CA ALA A 189 -10.00 4.86 12.65
C ALA A 189 -9.56 4.52 11.22
N THR A 190 -10.32 3.66 10.54
CA THR A 190 -10.15 3.33 9.10
C THR A 190 -10.07 4.60 8.25
N ALA A 191 -10.91 5.60 8.53
CA ALA A 191 -10.95 6.86 7.79
C ALA A 191 -9.62 7.64 7.91
N ASP A 192 -8.92 7.56 9.05
CA ASP A 192 -7.64 8.24 9.22
C ASP A 192 -6.52 7.54 8.44
N VAL A 193 -6.56 6.20 8.38
CA VAL A 193 -5.63 5.42 7.55
C VAL A 193 -5.86 5.77 6.07
N ALA A 194 -7.12 5.74 5.63
CA ALA A 194 -7.48 6.11 4.26
C ALA A 194 -7.04 7.54 3.91
N ALA A 195 -7.18 8.50 4.83
CA ALA A 195 -6.69 9.86 4.64
C ALA A 195 -5.18 9.90 4.37
N ALA A 196 -4.41 9.15 5.14
CA ALA A 196 -2.97 9.09 5.00
C ALA A 196 -2.55 8.43 3.68
N VAL A 197 -3.24 7.36 3.24
CA VAL A 197 -2.99 6.73 1.93
C VAL A 197 -3.27 7.72 0.80
N VAL A 198 -4.39 8.46 0.85
CA VAL A 198 -4.71 9.47 -0.17
C VAL A 198 -3.66 10.57 -0.20
N ALA A 199 -3.25 11.10 0.96
CA ALA A 199 -2.21 12.13 1.02
C ALA A 199 -0.87 11.64 0.45
N ALA A 200 -0.48 10.39 0.73
CA ALA A 200 0.75 9.80 0.17
C ALA A 200 0.71 9.71 -1.36
N VAL A 201 -0.42 9.26 -1.92
CA VAL A 201 -0.61 9.16 -3.38
C VAL A 201 -0.69 10.54 -4.03
N GLU A 202 -1.36 11.51 -3.41
CA GLU A 202 -1.42 12.90 -3.92
C GLU A 202 -0.03 13.55 -3.94
N ALA A 203 0.76 13.38 -2.87
CA ALA A 203 2.13 13.86 -2.81
C ALA A 203 3.02 13.24 -3.90
N GLU A 204 2.86 11.94 -4.20
CA GLU A 204 3.56 11.28 -5.29
C GLU A 204 3.18 11.85 -6.67
N ARG A 205 1.90 12.18 -6.89
CA ARG A 205 1.44 12.75 -8.16
C ARG A 205 1.88 14.19 -8.36
N GLU A 206 1.75 15.03 -7.34
CA GLU A 206 2.25 16.42 -7.38
C GLU A 206 3.73 16.46 -7.70
N THR A 207 4.49 15.58 -7.05
CA THR A 207 5.91 15.36 -7.34
C THR A 207 6.17 14.92 -8.79
N ALA A 208 5.40 13.95 -9.31
CA ALA A 208 5.58 13.47 -10.68
C ALA A 208 5.28 14.56 -11.72
N ASP A 209 4.33 15.45 -11.43
CA ASP A 209 3.96 16.58 -12.27
C ASP A 209 5.01 17.72 -12.22
N ASP A 210 5.57 18.04 -11.03
CA ASP A 210 6.63 19.05 -10.88
C ASP A 210 7.94 18.65 -11.59
N VAL A 211 8.15 17.36 -11.73
CA VAL A 211 9.29 16.76 -12.43
C VAL A 211 9.12 16.79 -13.97
N ASP A 212 7.92 17.02 -14.51
CA ASP A 212 7.72 17.12 -15.96
C ASP A 212 8.29 18.44 -16.56
N ASP A 213 8.63 19.42 -15.72
CA ASP A 213 9.43 20.59 -16.11
C ASP A 213 10.95 20.29 -16.20
N GLY A 214 11.40 19.09 -15.81
CA GLY A 214 12.77 18.61 -16.01
C GLY A 214 12.99 17.14 -15.59
N ASP A 215 13.38 16.28 -16.55
CA ASP A 215 13.65 14.84 -16.31
C ASP A 215 14.56 14.64 -15.08
N PRO A 216 14.07 14.01 -14.00
CA PRO A 216 14.79 13.93 -12.74
C PRO A 216 15.99 13.02 -12.94
N THR A 217 17.10 13.33 -12.30
CA THR A 217 18.28 12.47 -12.38
C THR A 217 17.96 11.09 -11.79
N PRO A 218 18.63 10.02 -12.23
CA PRO A 218 18.49 8.70 -11.61
C PRO A 218 18.72 8.70 -10.09
N GLU A 219 19.61 9.57 -9.60
CA GLU A 219 19.92 9.74 -8.17
C GLU A 219 18.77 10.40 -7.39
N ALA A 220 18.08 11.38 -7.98
CA ALA A 220 16.88 11.97 -7.41
C ALA A 220 15.72 10.95 -7.35
N ARG A 221 15.60 10.09 -8.37
CA ARG A 221 14.62 8.98 -8.37
C ARG A 221 14.93 7.95 -7.28
N GLU A 222 16.18 7.55 -7.12
CA GLU A 222 16.60 6.58 -6.10
C GLU A 222 16.38 7.14 -4.69
N THR A 223 16.74 8.41 -4.45
CA THR A 223 16.51 9.08 -3.17
C THR A 223 15.02 9.22 -2.86
N ARG A 224 14.20 9.57 -3.86
CA ARG A 224 12.73 9.57 -3.72
C ARG A 224 12.21 8.19 -3.31
N ASP A 225 12.65 7.13 -3.98
CA ASP A 225 12.17 5.78 -3.70
C ASP A 225 12.60 5.31 -2.29
N GLU A 226 13.79 5.72 -1.81
CA GLU A 226 14.29 5.46 -0.46
C GLU A 226 13.54 6.26 0.63
N GLU A 227 13.31 7.56 0.41
CA GLU A 227 12.55 8.40 1.34
C GLU A 227 11.09 7.96 1.41
N TYR A 228 10.51 7.57 0.27
CA TYR A 228 9.17 7.01 0.24
C TYR A 228 9.09 5.67 0.97
N ALA A 229 10.08 4.79 0.80
CA ALA A 229 10.17 3.56 1.59
C ALA A 229 10.28 3.85 3.09
N SER A 230 11.05 4.87 3.48
CA SER A 230 11.23 5.30 4.87
C SER A 230 9.96 5.89 5.47
N PHE A 231 9.25 6.74 4.73
CA PHE A 231 7.94 7.26 5.09
C PHE A 231 6.93 6.14 5.33
N ARG A 232 6.91 5.18 4.41
CA ARG A 232 6.05 3.99 4.48
C ARG A 232 6.34 3.14 5.72
N VAL A 233 7.62 2.94 6.06
CA VAL A 233 8.01 2.27 7.32
C VAL A 233 7.58 3.09 8.54
N ALA A 234 7.73 4.42 8.52
CA ALA A 234 7.30 5.30 9.60
C ALA A 234 5.77 5.33 9.80
N LEU A 235 5.02 5.24 8.70
CA LEU A 235 3.56 5.10 8.70
C LEU A 235 3.12 3.78 9.35
N ALA A 236 3.73 2.67 8.94
CA ALA A 236 3.45 1.34 9.48
C ALA A 236 3.86 1.22 10.96
N ALA A 237 4.95 1.88 11.37
CA ALA A 237 5.40 1.91 12.76
C ALA A 237 4.54 2.83 13.66
N SER A 238 3.71 3.69 13.08
CA SER A 238 2.93 4.66 13.82
C SER A 238 1.51 4.15 14.14
N GLY A 239 1.33 3.63 15.35
CA GLY A 239 0.02 3.23 15.89
C GLY A 239 -0.90 4.38 16.32
N THR A 240 -0.61 5.64 15.98
CA THR A 240 -1.47 6.79 16.33
C THR A 240 -1.66 7.76 15.17
N ALA A 241 -2.79 8.48 15.15
CA ALA A 241 -3.02 9.56 14.18
C ALA A 241 -1.93 10.66 14.25
N SER A 242 -1.49 11.03 15.45
CA SER A 242 -0.43 12.03 15.64
C SER A 242 0.93 11.54 15.15
N GLY A 243 1.26 10.27 15.34
CA GLY A 243 2.50 9.69 14.83
C GLY A 243 2.51 9.62 13.30
N ARG A 244 1.35 9.34 12.67
CA ARG A 244 1.23 9.32 11.20
C ARG A 244 1.33 10.71 10.60
N ALA A 245 0.72 11.71 11.24
CA ALA A 245 0.90 13.11 10.87
C ALA A 245 2.37 13.56 11.02
N THR A 246 3.08 13.05 12.04
CA THR A 246 4.51 13.31 12.23
C THR A 246 5.36 12.62 11.17
N ALA A 247 5.03 11.38 10.81
CA ALA A 247 5.70 10.66 9.73
C ALA A 247 5.51 11.36 8.38
N LEU A 248 4.30 11.87 8.11
CA LEU A 248 4.00 12.64 6.89
C LEU A 248 4.79 13.95 6.86
N ALA A 249 4.73 14.77 7.92
CA ALA A 249 5.47 16.01 7.99
C ALA A 249 6.99 15.81 7.88
N ARG A 250 7.49 14.66 8.33
CA ARG A 250 8.90 14.29 8.21
C ARG A 250 9.27 13.86 6.79
N PHE A 251 8.42 13.06 6.15
CA PHE A 251 8.59 12.72 4.74
C PHE A 251 8.62 13.98 3.87
N GLU A 252 7.68 14.90 4.04
CA GLU A 252 7.64 16.18 3.32
C GLU A 252 8.96 16.95 3.50
N ALA A 253 9.48 17.03 4.73
CA ALA A 253 10.72 17.74 5.02
C ALA A 253 11.99 17.06 4.47
N ASP A 254 12.12 15.74 4.67
CA ASP A 254 13.26 14.95 4.20
C ASP A 254 13.28 14.91 2.65
N TYR A 255 12.10 14.96 2.02
CA TYR A 255 11.92 15.05 0.58
C TYR A 255 12.32 16.41 -0.02
N ASP A 256 11.85 17.52 0.58
CA ASP A 256 12.24 18.88 0.20
C ASP A 256 13.76 19.07 0.25
N GLU A 257 14.42 18.51 1.29
CA GLU A 257 15.87 18.57 1.46
C GLU A 257 16.60 17.81 0.34
N ALA A 258 16.16 16.58 0.02
CA ALA A 258 16.75 15.78 -1.05
C ALA A 258 16.69 16.44 -2.44
N TYR A 259 15.58 17.13 -2.75
CA TYR A 259 15.40 17.81 -4.03
C TYR A 259 16.15 19.14 -4.13
N ALA A 260 16.24 19.89 -3.03
CA ALA A 260 17.10 21.06 -2.93
C ALA A 260 18.58 20.68 -3.15
N GLU A 261 19.02 19.54 -2.62
CA GLU A 261 20.38 19.01 -2.84
C GLU A 261 20.61 18.56 -4.30
N ALA A 262 19.58 18.03 -4.96
CA ALA A 262 19.62 17.66 -6.38
C ALA A 262 19.56 18.86 -7.34
N GLY A 263 19.29 20.08 -6.83
CA GLY A 263 19.16 21.29 -7.64
C GLY A 263 17.88 21.35 -8.47
N LEU A 264 16.84 20.65 -8.01
CA LEU A 264 15.54 20.51 -8.68
C LEU A 264 14.43 21.37 -8.04
N SER A 265 14.75 22.19 -7.03
CA SER A 265 13.82 23.07 -6.30
C SER A 265 13.87 24.53 -6.74
#